data_AF-A0AAU2P9L5-F1
#
_entry.id   AF-A0AAU2P9L5-F1
#
_cell.length_a   1.000
_cell.length_b   1.000
_cell.length_c   1.000
_cell.angle_alpha   90.00
_cell.angle_beta   90.00
_cell.angle_gamma   90.00
#
_symmetry.space_group_name_H-M   'P 1'
#
loop_
_entity.id
_entity.type
_entity.pdbx_description
1 polymer ?
#
loop_
_entity_poly.entity_id
_entity_poly.type
_entity_poly.pdbx_seq_one_letter_code
_entity_poly.pdbx_strand_id
1 'polypeptide(L)'
;MTRRDGKRAPYDVFWAAPETGAAWAELPGAALEVIARCDAERLEVERARVAPGLWASISEPVYSVADRVASWERVVRRMQPGWSSEDFYPVSAYGNDLDSRDALGELMRAMSLEVREGALGQLLARLDARFRGASVPDSERSLRAWVRPTKEKPESELGEWWKRKPVRLPWD
;
A
#
# COMPACT_ATOMS: atom_id res chain seq x y z
N MET A 1 15.47 -34.93 -9.39
CA MET A 1 15.61 -33.97 -8.27
C MET A 1 16.57 -32.88 -8.68
N THR A 2 16.07 -31.87 -9.39
CA THR A 2 16.86 -30.72 -9.83
C THR A 2 16.79 -29.65 -8.75
N ARG A 3 17.93 -29.41 -8.09
CA ARG A 3 18.10 -28.32 -7.12
C ARG A 3 17.87 -26.98 -7.84
N ARG A 4 16.88 -26.21 -7.36
CA ARG A 4 16.72 -24.80 -7.73
C ARG A 4 17.84 -24.00 -7.06
N ASP A 5 18.98 -23.88 -7.74
CA ASP A 5 19.90 -22.78 -7.52
C ASP A 5 19.34 -21.53 -8.21
N GLY A 6 18.52 -20.79 -7.47
CA GLY A 6 18.10 -19.45 -7.83
C GLY A 6 18.34 -18.55 -6.63
N LYS A 7 19.46 -17.84 -6.62
CA LYS A 7 19.64 -16.67 -5.75
C LYS A 7 18.44 -15.76 -5.97
N ARG A 8 17.58 -15.65 -4.95
CA ARG A 8 16.43 -14.74 -4.93
C ARG A 8 16.95 -13.33 -5.20
N ALA A 9 16.45 -12.66 -6.26
CA ALA A 9 16.72 -11.25 -6.46
C ALA A 9 16.23 -10.50 -5.20
N PRO A 10 17.01 -9.57 -4.62
CA PRO A 10 16.76 -9.13 -3.24
C PRO A 10 15.39 -8.48 -2.99
N TYR A 11 14.71 -7.92 -3.98
CA TYR A 11 13.42 -7.27 -3.77
C TYR A 11 12.53 -7.39 -5.03
N ASP A 12 11.83 -8.52 -5.17
CA ASP A 12 10.63 -8.55 -6.02
C ASP A 12 9.53 -7.77 -5.28
N VAL A 13 9.42 -6.48 -5.55
CA VAL A 13 8.39 -5.59 -4.99
C VAL A 13 6.98 -6.16 -5.18
N PHE A 14 6.77 -6.98 -6.21
CA PHE A 14 5.49 -7.60 -6.52
C PHE A 14 5.35 -9.03 -5.98
N TRP A 15 6.24 -9.46 -5.08
CA TRP A 15 6.07 -10.71 -4.33
C TRP A 15 4.69 -10.73 -3.66
N ALA A 16 3.94 -11.81 -3.88
CA ALA A 16 2.57 -12.00 -3.40
C ALA A 16 1.57 -10.89 -3.83
N ALA A 17 1.94 -10.10 -4.84
CA ALA A 17 1.11 -9.08 -5.48
C ALA A 17 1.14 -9.24 -7.03
N PRO A 18 0.73 -10.41 -7.56
CA PRO A 18 0.83 -10.71 -8.98
C PRO A 18 -0.04 -9.79 -9.87
N GLU A 19 -1.18 -9.31 -9.38
CA GLU A 19 -2.04 -8.41 -10.17
C GLU A 19 -1.39 -7.02 -10.30
N THR A 20 -0.68 -6.58 -9.26
CA THR A 20 0.16 -5.38 -9.29
C THR A 20 1.28 -5.55 -10.29
N GLY A 21 2.03 -6.65 -10.25
CA GLY A 21 3.09 -6.91 -11.22
C GLY A 21 2.60 -6.90 -12.67
N ALA A 22 1.43 -7.50 -12.93
CA ALA A 22 0.81 -7.47 -14.26
C ALA A 22 0.40 -6.06 -14.69
N ALA A 23 -0.28 -5.29 -13.83
CA ALA A 23 -0.66 -3.92 -14.13
C ALA A 23 0.56 -3.00 -14.30
N TRP A 24 1.64 -3.26 -13.57
CA TRP A 24 2.89 -2.49 -13.67
C TRP A 24 3.57 -2.67 -15.02
N ALA A 25 3.52 -3.88 -15.58
CA ALA A 25 4.09 -4.19 -16.90
C ALA A 25 3.35 -3.50 -18.05
N GLU A 26 2.11 -3.06 -17.82
CA GLU A 26 1.26 -2.37 -18.81
C GLU A 26 1.33 -0.84 -18.69
N LEU A 27 2.11 -0.30 -17.75
CA LEU A 27 2.18 1.15 -17.54
C LEU A 27 2.87 1.86 -18.72
N PRO A 28 2.28 2.94 -19.25
CA PRO A 28 2.95 3.75 -20.25
C PRO A 28 4.16 4.46 -19.64
N GLY A 29 5.20 4.73 -20.45
CA GLY A 29 6.43 5.38 -19.98
C GLY A 29 6.19 6.69 -19.25
N ALA A 30 5.24 7.51 -19.72
CA ALA A 30 4.85 8.76 -19.05
C ALA A 30 4.31 8.54 -17.62
N ALA A 31 3.63 7.42 -17.34
CA ALA A 31 3.18 7.08 -15.99
C ALA A 31 4.38 6.70 -15.10
N LEU A 32 5.31 5.92 -15.64
CA LEU A 32 6.53 5.52 -14.93
C LEU A 32 7.40 6.73 -14.58
N GLU A 33 7.48 7.74 -15.45
CA GLU A 33 8.19 8.99 -15.16
C GLU A 33 7.56 9.79 -14.02
N VAL A 34 6.23 9.90 -14.00
CA VAL A 34 5.50 10.57 -12.91
C VAL A 34 5.72 9.82 -11.59
N ILE A 35 5.63 8.49 -11.62
CA ILE A 35 5.88 7.64 -10.45
C ILE A 35 7.32 7.83 -9.95
N ALA A 36 8.31 7.79 -10.83
CA ALA A 36 9.71 7.98 -10.48
C ALA A 36 9.97 9.35 -9.85
N ARG A 37 9.32 10.41 -10.34
CA ARG A 37 9.38 11.74 -9.71
C ARG A 37 8.78 11.74 -8.31
N CYS A 38 7.60 11.15 -8.13
CA CYS A 38 6.98 11.04 -6.80
C CYS A 38 7.87 10.25 -5.81
N ASP A 39 8.50 9.18 -6.27
CA ASP A 39 9.43 8.39 -5.46
C ASP A 39 10.73 9.15 -5.15
N ALA A 40 11.24 9.96 -6.07
CA ALA A 40 12.39 10.82 -5.84
C ALA A 40 12.09 11.92 -4.78
N GLU A 41 10.96 12.61 -4.91
CA GLU A 41 10.50 13.60 -3.91
C GLU A 41 10.34 12.96 -2.53
N ARG A 42 9.81 11.73 -2.49
CA ARG A 42 9.66 10.98 -1.24
C ARG A 42 11.02 10.61 -0.64
N LEU A 43 11.95 10.15 -1.46
CA LEU A 43 13.29 9.78 -1.06
C LEU A 43 14.05 10.97 -0.47
N GLU A 44 13.89 12.17 -1.02
CA GLU A 44 14.46 13.40 -0.47
C GLU A 44 13.95 13.70 0.95
N VAL A 45 12.64 13.58 1.17
CA VAL A 45 12.04 13.77 2.51
C VAL A 45 12.53 12.72 3.51
N GLU A 46 12.69 11.47 3.07
CA GLU A 46 13.18 10.39 3.92
C GLU A 46 14.66 10.57 4.26
N ARG A 47 15.49 10.93 3.27
CA ARG A 47 16.90 11.30 3.50
C ARG A 47 17.00 12.46 4.47
N ALA A 48 16.23 13.54 4.31
CA ALA A 48 16.26 14.69 5.22
C ALA A 48 16.05 14.35 6.71
N ARG A 49 15.50 13.18 7.03
CA ARG A 49 15.22 12.71 8.40
C ARG A 49 16.27 11.77 8.99
N VAL A 50 17.23 11.32 8.19
CA VAL A 50 18.30 10.41 8.65
C VAL A 50 19.64 11.14 8.75
N ALA A 51 20.56 10.60 9.56
CA ALA A 51 21.90 11.16 9.69
C ALA A 51 22.64 11.13 8.34
N PRO A 52 23.52 12.11 8.03
CA PRO A 52 24.21 12.20 6.74
C PRO A 52 24.97 10.92 6.32
N GLY A 53 25.50 10.17 7.30
CA GLY A 53 26.18 8.89 7.04
C GLY A 53 25.26 7.76 6.57
N LEU A 54 23.95 7.85 6.84
CA LEU A 54 22.94 6.91 6.35
C LEU A 54 22.32 7.34 5.01
N TRP A 55 22.45 8.61 4.61
CA TRP A 55 21.83 9.11 3.37
C TRP A 55 22.24 8.31 2.14
N ALA A 56 23.53 8.05 2.01
CA ALA A 56 24.12 7.38 0.85
C ALA A 56 23.67 5.92 0.73
N SER A 57 23.23 5.30 1.84
CA SER A 57 22.73 3.92 1.84
C SER A 57 21.26 3.77 1.48
N ILE A 58 20.48 4.87 1.43
CA ILE A 58 19.06 4.82 1.06
C ILE A 58 18.95 5.19 -0.42
N SER A 59 18.85 4.18 -1.29
CA SER A 59 18.73 4.35 -2.74
C SER A 59 17.28 4.47 -3.22
N GLU A 60 16.33 4.00 -2.43
CA GLU A 60 14.91 3.94 -2.77
C GLU A 60 14.07 4.33 -1.54
N PRO A 61 12.90 4.97 -1.73
CA PRO A 61 12.03 5.30 -0.61
C PRO A 61 11.50 4.02 0.05
N VAL A 62 11.39 4.01 1.39
CA VAL A 62 10.89 2.86 2.18
C VAL A 62 9.48 2.46 1.76
N TYR A 63 8.69 3.44 1.32
CA TYR A 63 7.41 3.21 0.68
C TYR A 63 7.48 3.88 -0.69
N SER A 64 7.89 3.13 -1.70
CA SER A 64 7.73 3.53 -3.11
C SER A 64 6.26 3.49 -3.53
N VAL A 65 5.89 4.09 -4.66
CA VAL A 65 4.53 3.91 -5.21
C VAL A 65 4.26 2.43 -5.47
N ALA A 66 5.25 1.71 -6.01
CA ALA A 66 5.15 0.28 -6.28
C ALA A 66 4.89 -0.53 -5.00
N ASP A 67 5.64 -0.26 -3.92
CA ASP A 67 5.44 -0.94 -2.63
C ASP A 67 4.06 -0.67 -2.05
N ARG A 68 3.57 0.57 -2.15
CA ARG A 68 2.23 0.90 -1.62
C ARG A 68 1.14 0.14 -2.35
N VAL A 69 1.22 0.04 -3.68
CA VAL A 69 0.21 -0.70 -4.48
C VAL A 69 0.31 -2.20 -4.18
N ALA A 70 1.53 -2.74 -4.13
CA ALA A 70 1.75 -4.13 -3.80
C ALA A 70 1.29 -4.47 -2.37
N SER A 71 1.54 -3.59 -1.38
CA SER A 71 1.06 -3.77 0.00
C SER A 71 -0.46 -3.78 0.05
N TRP A 72 -1.12 -2.91 -0.73
CA TRP A 72 -2.56 -2.89 -0.84
C TRP A 72 -3.13 -4.21 -1.39
N GLU A 73 -2.54 -4.74 -2.45
CA GLU A 73 -2.94 -6.07 -2.96
C GLU A 73 -2.73 -7.16 -1.90
N ARG A 74 -1.58 -7.18 -1.22
CA ARG A 74 -1.28 -8.20 -0.21
C ARG A 74 -2.29 -8.20 0.93
N VAL A 75 -2.61 -7.03 1.49
CA VAL A 75 -3.57 -6.95 2.60
C VAL A 75 -4.96 -7.37 2.13
N VAL A 76 -5.40 -6.94 0.94
CA VAL A 76 -6.70 -7.34 0.38
C VAL A 76 -6.76 -8.85 0.16
N ARG A 77 -5.76 -9.45 -0.48
CA ARG A 77 -5.71 -10.89 -0.73
C ARG A 77 -5.73 -11.71 0.55
N ARG A 78 -5.11 -11.19 1.62
CA ARG A 78 -5.11 -11.84 2.94
C ARG A 78 -6.45 -11.71 3.66
N MET A 79 -7.16 -10.60 3.47
CA MET A 79 -8.51 -10.40 4.02
C MET A 79 -9.59 -11.22 3.31
N GLN A 80 -9.46 -11.45 1.99
CA GLN A 80 -10.49 -12.11 1.17
C GLN A 80 -10.98 -13.48 1.67
N PRO A 81 -10.12 -14.45 2.06
CA PRO A 81 -10.59 -15.72 2.62
C PRO A 81 -11.17 -15.57 4.03
N GLY A 82 -11.04 -14.40 4.66
CA GLY A 82 -11.23 -14.19 6.08
C GLY A 82 -10.00 -14.62 6.87
N TRP A 83 -9.69 -13.86 7.92
CA TRP A 83 -8.64 -14.22 8.87
C TRP A 83 -9.09 -15.42 9.71
N SER A 84 -8.21 -16.39 9.91
CA SER A 84 -8.39 -17.52 10.84
C SER A 84 -7.98 -17.14 12.27
N SER A 85 -8.18 -18.05 13.23
CA SER A 85 -7.71 -17.87 14.62
C SER A 85 -6.19 -17.94 14.75
N GLU A 86 -5.52 -18.54 13.77
CA GLU A 86 -4.07 -18.74 13.78
C GLU A 86 -3.34 -17.65 13.00
N ASP A 87 -4.07 -16.83 12.23
CA ASP A 87 -3.48 -15.71 11.54
C ASP A 87 -3.22 -14.55 12.49
N PHE A 88 -2.03 -13.98 12.37
CA PHE A 88 -1.66 -12.76 13.08
C PHE A 88 -1.30 -11.66 12.10
N TYR A 89 -1.90 -10.48 12.30
CA TYR A 89 -1.54 -9.28 11.58
C TYR A 89 -1.59 -8.07 12.51
N PRO A 90 -0.44 -7.46 12.85
CA PRO A 90 -0.43 -6.34 13.77
C PRO A 90 -1.35 -5.22 13.30
N VAL A 91 -2.16 -4.68 14.20
CA VAL A 91 -3.02 -3.51 13.91
C VAL A 91 -2.21 -2.30 13.41
N SER A 92 -0.96 -2.15 13.85
CA SER A 92 -0.04 -1.14 13.33
C SER A 92 0.37 -1.39 11.87
N ALA A 93 0.53 -2.65 11.46
CA ALA A 93 0.80 -3.02 10.07
C ALA A 93 -0.43 -2.76 9.19
N TYR A 94 -1.62 -3.13 9.68
CA TYR A 94 -2.88 -2.78 9.03
C TYR A 94 -3.06 -1.27 8.87
N GLY A 95 -2.81 -0.49 9.93
CA GLY A 95 -2.82 0.97 9.86
C GLY A 95 -1.84 1.54 8.83
N ASN A 96 -0.65 0.93 8.66
CA ASN A 96 0.30 1.35 7.62
C ASN A 96 -0.23 1.09 6.20
N ASP A 97 -0.96 0.00 5.97
CA ASP A 97 -1.60 -0.27 4.67
C ASP A 97 -2.69 0.76 4.37
N LEU A 98 -3.52 1.10 5.36
CA LEU A 98 -4.57 2.12 5.19
C LEU A 98 -3.97 3.50 4.89
N ASP A 99 -2.95 3.90 5.66
CA ASP A 99 -2.20 5.14 5.42
C ASP A 99 -1.57 5.17 4.02
N SER A 100 -1.03 4.03 3.57
CA SER A 100 -0.43 3.88 2.25
C SER A 100 -1.48 3.99 1.15
N ARG A 101 -2.67 3.42 1.35
CA ARG A 101 -3.79 3.51 0.43
C ARG A 101 -4.34 4.93 0.32
N ASP A 102 -4.45 5.67 1.43
CA ASP A 102 -4.82 7.09 1.40
C ASP A 102 -3.81 7.92 0.59
N ALA A 103 -2.52 7.70 0.82
CA ALA A 103 -1.45 8.37 0.07
C ALA A 103 -1.50 8.03 -1.44
N LEU A 104 -1.80 6.78 -1.79
CA LEU A 104 -2.05 6.41 -3.19
C LEU A 104 -3.26 7.13 -3.78
N GLY A 105 -4.33 7.35 -3.00
CA GLY A 105 -5.49 8.11 -3.44
C GLY A 105 -5.15 9.55 -3.82
N GLU A 106 -4.32 10.23 -3.02
CA GLU A 106 -3.83 11.57 -3.34
C GLU A 106 -2.96 11.57 -4.60
N LEU A 107 -2.02 10.61 -4.70
CA LEU A 107 -1.12 10.49 -5.84
C LEU A 107 -1.89 10.23 -7.13
N MET A 108 -2.87 9.30 -7.12
CA MET A 108 -3.71 9.01 -8.27
C MET A 108 -4.49 10.25 -8.72
N ARG A 109 -4.97 11.11 -7.80
CA ARG A 109 -5.65 12.36 -8.17
C ARG A 109 -4.74 13.36 -8.90
N ALA A 110 -3.44 13.33 -8.63
CA ALA A 110 -2.44 14.17 -9.29
C ALA A 110 -2.00 13.62 -10.66
N MET A 111 -2.33 12.36 -10.98
CA MET A 111 -1.99 11.74 -12.26
C MET A 111 -2.94 12.15 -13.40
N SER A 112 -2.45 12.01 -14.65
CA SER A 112 -3.27 12.24 -15.84
C SER A 112 -4.50 11.32 -15.86
N LEU A 113 -5.54 11.74 -16.58
CA LEU A 113 -6.77 10.94 -16.72
C LEU A 113 -6.48 9.56 -17.30
N GLU A 114 -5.59 9.47 -18.29
CA GLU A 114 -5.16 8.23 -18.92
C GLU A 114 -4.61 7.22 -17.90
N VAL A 115 -3.76 7.64 -16.97
CA VAL A 115 -3.20 6.75 -15.93
C VAL A 115 -4.27 6.35 -14.91
N ARG A 116 -5.17 7.27 -14.57
CA ARG A 116 -6.31 7.00 -13.67
C ARG A 116 -7.33 6.03 -14.26
N GLU A 117 -7.52 6.02 -15.58
CA GLU A 117 -8.46 5.13 -16.27
C GLU A 117 -7.79 3.85 -16.82
N GLY A 118 -6.46 3.83 -16.87
CA GLY A 118 -5.65 2.71 -17.33
C GLY A 118 -5.49 1.57 -16.32
N ALA A 119 -4.52 0.69 -16.58
CA ALA A 119 -4.31 -0.56 -15.83
C ALA A 119 -4.18 -0.35 -14.31
N LEU A 120 -3.45 0.68 -13.87
CA LEU A 120 -3.24 0.97 -12.45
C LEU A 120 -4.52 1.40 -11.75
N GLY A 121 -5.26 2.36 -12.33
CA GLY A 121 -6.50 2.83 -11.74
C GLY A 121 -7.58 1.75 -11.69
N GLN A 122 -7.69 0.94 -12.74
CA GLN A 122 -8.59 -0.21 -12.76
C GLN A 122 -8.20 -1.28 -11.72
N LEU A 123 -6.89 -1.55 -11.55
CA LEU A 123 -6.41 -2.45 -10.51
C LEU A 123 -6.82 -1.94 -9.12
N LEU A 124 -6.52 -0.68 -8.81
CA LEU A 124 -6.87 -0.09 -7.52
C LEU A 124 -8.38 -0.15 -7.26
N ALA A 125 -9.21 0.17 -8.26
CA ALA A 125 -10.66 0.06 -8.13
C ALA A 125 -11.13 -1.37 -7.83
N ARG A 126 -10.53 -2.39 -8.45
CA ARG A 126 -10.83 -3.80 -8.16
C ARG A 126 -10.39 -4.21 -6.75
N LEU A 127 -9.19 -3.80 -6.33
CA LEU A 127 -8.68 -4.09 -4.98
C LEU A 127 -9.54 -3.41 -3.92
N ASP A 128 -9.95 -2.17 -4.13
CA ASP A 128 -10.85 -1.42 -3.26
C ASP A 128 -12.22 -2.11 -3.11
N ALA A 129 -12.79 -2.61 -4.20
CA ALA A 129 -14.04 -3.36 -4.16
C ALA A 129 -13.90 -4.65 -3.33
N ARG A 130 -12.80 -5.37 -3.50
CA ARG A 130 -12.50 -6.58 -2.72
C ARG A 130 -12.25 -6.27 -1.25
N PHE A 131 -11.56 -5.18 -0.94
CA PHE A 131 -11.38 -4.69 0.43
C PHE A 131 -12.73 -4.43 1.10
N ARG A 132 -13.64 -3.70 0.42
CA ARG A 132 -14.99 -3.44 0.94
C ARG A 132 -15.78 -4.73 1.18
N GLY A 133 -15.67 -5.71 0.28
CA GLY A 133 -16.31 -7.02 0.43
C GLY A 133 -15.75 -7.86 1.58
N ALA A 134 -14.47 -7.68 1.93
CA ALA A 134 -13.79 -8.39 3.00
C ALA A 134 -13.74 -7.63 4.34
N SER A 135 -14.50 -6.53 4.46
CA SER A 135 -14.53 -5.67 5.65
C SER A 135 -15.94 -5.27 6.04
N VAL A 136 -16.12 -4.93 7.32
CA VAL A 136 -17.35 -4.38 7.89
C VAL A 136 -17.15 -2.94 8.33
N PRO A 137 -18.20 -2.10 8.40
CA PRO A 137 -18.11 -0.79 9.02
C PRO A 137 -17.57 -0.87 10.46
N ASP A 138 -16.67 0.05 10.82
CA ASP A 138 -16.11 0.15 12.18
C ASP A 138 -16.83 1.23 12.98
N SER A 139 -18.08 0.97 13.39
CA SER A 139 -18.88 1.92 14.17
C SER A 139 -18.27 2.27 15.54
N GLU A 140 -17.44 1.38 16.07
CA GLU A 140 -16.74 1.55 17.35
C GLU A 140 -15.46 2.39 17.21
N ARG A 141 -15.03 2.68 15.98
CA ARG A 141 -13.81 3.44 15.67
C ARG A 141 -12.56 2.81 16.31
N SER A 142 -12.50 1.48 16.33
CA SER A 142 -11.41 0.68 16.89
C SER A 142 -10.03 1.05 16.33
N LEU A 143 -9.98 1.53 15.07
CA LEU A 143 -8.73 1.93 14.42
C LEU A 143 -8.28 3.36 14.75
N ARG A 144 -9.09 4.17 15.44
CA ARG A 144 -8.83 5.60 15.64
C ARG A 144 -7.53 5.86 16.38
N ALA A 145 -7.23 5.07 17.40
CA ALA A 145 -6.00 5.19 18.20
C ALA A 145 -4.73 4.87 17.40
N TRP A 146 -4.86 4.24 16.23
CA TRP A 146 -3.76 3.82 15.36
C TRP A 146 -3.51 4.79 14.20
N VAL A 147 -4.33 5.84 14.07
CA VAL A 147 -4.05 6.95 13.16
C VAL A 147 -2.81 7.68 13.66
N ARG A 148 -1.81 7.88 12.79
CA ARG A 148 -0.55 8.52 13.17
C ARG A 148 -0.81 9.89 13.84
N PRO A 149 -0.14 10.22 14.96
CA PRO A 149 -0.34 11.49 15.67
C PRO A 149 -0.12 12.73 14.81
N THR A 150 0.80 12.67 13.84
CA THR A 150 1.04 13.76 12.88
C THR A 150 -0.09 13.94 11.85
N LYS A 151 -1.10 13.07 11.88
CA LYS A 151 -2.31 13.09 11.08
C LYS A 151 -3.55 13.07 11.99
N GLU A 152 -3.53 13.74 13.14
CA GLU A 152 -4.73 13.99 13.94
C GLU A 152 -5.76 14.80 13.15
N LYS A 153 -6.52 14.09 12.32
CA LYS A 153 -7.62 14.60 11.53
C LYS A 153 -8.93 14.30 12.26
N PRO A 154 -9.95 15.16 12.17
CA PRO A 154 -11.32 14.83 12.54
C PRO A 154 -11.78 13.52 11.88
N GLU A 155 -12.70 12.80 12.53
CA GLU A 155 -13.26 11.53 11.99
C GLU A 155 -13.88 11.71 10.59
N SER A 156 -14.47 12.87 10.33
CA SER A 156 -15.04 13.23 9.02
C SER A 156 -13.98 13.25 7.91
N GLU A 157 -12.73 13.53 8.25
CA GLU A 157 -11.60 13.67 7.33
C GLU A 157 -10.76 12.39 7.18
N LEU A 158 -11.04 11.35 7.97
CA LEU A 158 -10.42 10.05 7.75
C LEU A 158 -10.90 9.44 6.43
N GLY A 159 -9.95 8.85 5.70
CA GLY A 159 -10.22 8.12 4.46
C GLY A 159 -11.25 7.01 4.68
N GLU A 160 -11.98 6.64 3.63
CA GLU A 160 -13.04 5.62 3.69
C GLU A 160 -12.54 4.31 4.32
N TRP A 161 -11.28 3.95 4.04
CA TRP A 161 -10.67 2.69 4.49
C TRP A 161 -10.51 2.60 6.01
N TRP A 162 -10.30 3.73 6.70
CA TRP A 162 -10.20 3.80 8.16
C TRP A 162 -11.54 3.60 8.86
N LYS A 163 -12.66 3.74 8.14
CA LYS A 163 -14.02 3.57 8.67
C LYS A 163 -14.49 2.11 8.60
N ARG A 164 -13.58 1.18 8.29
CA ARG A 164 -13.84 -0.23 8.08
C ARG A 164 -12.79 -1.10 8.76
N LYS A 165 -13.22 -2.22 9.34
CA LYS A 165 -12.34 -3.23 9.93
C LYS A 165 -12.54 -4.60 9.26
N PRO A 166 -11.55 -5.49 9.29
CA PRO A 166 -11.73 -6.87 8.85
C PRO A 166 -12.88 -7.54 9.60
N VAL A 167 -13.58 -8.48 8.95
CA VAL A 167 -14.71 -9.22 9.56
C VAL A 167 -14.28 -9.92 10.86
N ARG A 168 -13.08 -10.50 10.86
CA ARG A 168 -12.41 -11.03 12.04
C ARG A 168 -11.10 -10.27 12.23
N LEU A 169 -10.85 -9.82 13.46
CA LEU A 169 -9.65 -9.05 13.79
C LEU A 169 -8.45 -10.00 13.97
N PRO A 170 -7.38 -9.86 13.16
CA PRO A 170 -6.18 -10.71 13.25
C PRO A 170 -5.16 -10.20 14.29
N TRP A 171 -5.53 -9.22 15.12
CA TRP A 171 -4.69 -8.61 16.16
C TRP A 171 -5.26 -8.75 17.57
N ASP A 172 -6.42 -9.41 17.69
CA ASP A 172 -7.07 -9.74 18.96
C ASP A 172 -6.66 -11.13 19.44
#